data_AF-A0A842MRE6-F1
#
_entry.id   AF-A0A842MRE6-F1
#
_cell.length_a   1.000
_cell.length_b   1.000
_cell.length_c   1.000
_cell.angle_alpha   90.00
_cell.angle_beta   90.00
_cell.angle_gamma   90.00
#
_symmetry.space_group_name_H-M   'P 1'
#
loop_
_entity.id
_entity.type
_entity.pdbx_description
1 polymer ?
#
loop_
_entity_poly.entity_id
_entity_poly.type
_entity_poly.pdbx_seq_one_letter_code
_entity_poly.pdbx_strand_id
1 'polypeptide(L)' 'MSFEEYVSDKLWPILVETVHAMVMYRHHKAYTRDVILTENPHITPHELAARLRIPLGEALVILYELKN' A
#
# COMPACT_ATOMS: atom_id res chain seq x y z
N MET A 1 -3.19 -3.61 -13.56
CA MET A 1 -1.87 -4.12 -13.12
C MET A 1 -2.16 -5.04 -11.95
N SER A 2 -1.84 -6.33 -12.09
CA SER A 2 -1.97 -7.26 -10.95
C SER A 2 -0.79 -7.03 -10.01
N PHE A 3 -0.91 -7.39 -8.73
CA PHE A 3 0.22 -7.28 -7.82
C PHE A 3 1.40 -8.20 -8.21
N GLU A 4 1.13 -9.26 -8.97
CA GLU A 4 2.14 -10.24 -9.40
C GLU A 4 3.23 -9.58 -10.26
N GLU A 5 2.86 -8.63 -11.13
CA GLU A 5 3.81 -7.88 -11.95
C GLU A 5 4.81 -7.12 -11.07
N TYR A 6 4.34 -6.48 -10.00
CA TYR A 6 5.22 -5.77 -9.06
C TYR A 6 6.07 -6.72 -8.22
N VAL A 7 5.49 -7.80 -7.68
CA VAL A 7 6.20 -8.74 -6.81
C VAL A 7 7.31 -9.48 -7.55
N SER A 8 7.15 -9.66 -8.87
CA SER A 8 8.18 -10.26 -9.72
C SER A 8 9.38 -9.34 -10.00
N ASP A 9 9.25 -8.02 -9.74
CA ASP A 9 10.33 -7.05 -9.93
C ASP A 9 11.38 -7.16 -8.81
N LYS A 10 12.67 -7.12 -9.19
CA LYS A 10 13.79 -7.18 -8.25
C LYS A 10 13.84 -6.01 -7.27
N LEU A 11 13.19 -4.89 -7.60
CA LEU A 11 13.09 -3.72 -6.75
C LEU A 11 11.99 -3.86 -5.70
N TRP A 12 11.08 -4.83 -5.82
CA TRP A 12 9.98 -5.01 -4.88
C TRP A 12 10.41 -5.19 -3.42
N PRO A 13 11.38 -6.08 -3.09
CA PRO A 13 11.84 -6.23 -1.72
C PRO A 13 12.44 -4.94 -1.15
N ILE A 14 13.11 -4.14 -1.98
CA ILE A 14 13.71 -2.85 -1.60
C ILE A 14 12.59 -1.83 -1.30
N LEU A 15 11.54 -1.80 -2.13
CA LEU A 15 10.37 -0.96 -1.88
C LEU A 15 9.69 -1.32 -0.56
N VAL A 16 9.47 -2.63 -0.31
CA VAL A 16 8.84 -3.10 0.93
C VAL A 16 9.67 -2.71 2.14
N GLU A 17 10.99 -2.95 2.10
CA GLU A 17 11.91 -2.57 3.17
C GLU A 17 11.88 -1.05 3.43
N THR A 18 11.97 -0.25 2.37
CA THR A 18 11.91 1.22 2.45
C THR A 18 10.60 1.71 3.07
N VAL A 19 9.47 1.12 2.67
CA VAL A 19 8.15 1.49 3.20
C VAL A 19 7.99 1.07 4.66
N HIS A 20 8.47 -0.11 5.04
CA HIS A 20 8.42 -0.57 6.44
C HIS A 20 9.24 0.29 7.38
N ALA A 21 10.30 0.93 6.90
CA ALA A 21 11.10 1.90 7.65
C ALA A 21 10.37 3.24 7.90
N MET A 22 9.27 3.54 7.20
CA MET A 22 8.54 4.78 7.37
C MET A 22 7.77 4.79 8.71
N VAL A 23 7.99 5.85 9.51
CA VAL A 23 7.39 5.99 10.86
C VAL A 23 5.87 5.83 10.85
N MET A 24 5.20 6.39 9.83
CA MET A 24 3.73 6.38 9.74
C MET A 24 3.15 5.12 9.11
N TYR A 25 3.96 4.21 8.56
CA TYR A 25 3.51 3.07 7.78
C TYR A 25 2.44 2.23 8.52
N ARG A 26 2.72 1.87 9.78
CA ARG A 26 1.80 1.04 10.58
C ARG A 26 0.45 1.72 10.79
N HIS A 27 0.45 3.04 10.97
CA HIS A 27 -0.76 3.83 11.16
C HIS A 27 -1.56 3.95 9.87
N HIS A 28 -0.90 4.22 8.75
CA HIS A 28 -1.55 4.27 7.44
C HIS A 28 -2.13 2.90 7.05
N LYS A 29 -1.40 1.80 7.30
CA LYS A 29 -1.90 0.44 7.06
C LYS A 29 -3.13 0.12 7.91
N ALA A 30 -3.09 0.41 9.21
CA ALA A 30 -4.23 0.18 10.10
C ALA A 30 -5.45 1.00 9.68
N TYR A 31 -5.29 2.29 9.42
CA TYR A 31 -6.38 3.15 8.96
C TYR A 31 -6.96 2.70 7.61
N THR A 32 -6.09 2.26 6.70
CA THR A 32 -6.53 1.71 5.41
C THR A 32 -7.39 0.47 5.59
N ARG A 33 -6.97 -0.47 6.46
CA ARG A 33 -7.72 -1.68 6.78
C ARG A 33 -9.06 -1.37 7.44
N ASP A 34 -9.04 -0.53 8.48
CA ASP A 34 -10.17 -0.39 9.40
C ASP A 34 -11.24 0.57 8.85
N VAL A 35 -10.82 1.59 8.08
CA VAL A 35 -11.71 2.64 7.58
C VAL A 35 -11.84 2.59 6.05
N ILE A 36 -10.73 2.71 5.32
CA ILE A 36 -10.79 2.94 3.87
C ILE A 36 -11.33 1.72 3.12
N LEU A 37 -10.86 0.51 3.43
CA LEU A 37 -11.32 -0.71 2.76
C LEU A 37 -12.76 -1.07 3.15
N THR A 38 -13.20 -0.67 4.35
CA THR A 38 -14.60 -0.78 4.77
C THR A 38 -15.51 0.12 3.92
N GLU A 39 -15.08 1.34 3.62
CA GLU A 39 -15.81 2.29 2.77
C GLU A 39 -15.73 1.96 1.27
N ASN A 40 -14.54 1.57 0.79
CA ASN A 40 -14.27 1.25 -0.60
C ASN A 40 -13.29 0.05 -0.71
N PRO A 41 -13.82 -1.18 -0.79
CA PRO A 41 -13.01 -2.40 -0.90
C PRO A 41 -12.13 -2.46 -2.17
N HIS A 42 -12.52 -1.72 -3.20
CA HIS A 42 -11.89 -1.76 -4.53
C HIS A 42 -10.93 -0.60 -4.81
N ILE A 43 -10.62 0.22 -3.79
CA ILE A 43 -9.69 1.34 -3.94
C ILE A 43 -8.36 0.87 -4.56
N THR A 44 -7.89 1.66 -5.53
CA THR A 44 -6.62 1.45 -6.23
C THR A 44 -5.46 2.08 -5.45
N PRO A 45 -4.20 1.64 -5.68
CA PRO A 45 -3.03 2.27 -5.06
C PRO A 45 -2.93 3.78 -5.34
N HIS A 46 -3.29 4.24 -6.54
CA HIS A 46 -3.24 5.65 -6.90
C HIS A 46 -4.27 6.49 -6.14
N GLU A 47 -5.50 5.97 -6.00
CA GLU A 47 -6.55 6.64 -5.22
C GLU A 47 -6.20 6.67 -3.73
N LEU A 48 -5.64 5.58 -3.20
CA LEU A 48 -5.19 5.53 -1.80
C LEU A 48 -4.07 6.54 -1.55
N ALA A 49 -3.08 6.60 -2.44
CA ALA A 49 -1.98 7.55 -2.37
C ALA A 49 -2.48 9.01 -2.34
N ALA A 50 -3.41 9.35 -3.24
CA ALA A 50 -4.04 10.66 -3.29
C ALA A 50 -4.85 10.97 -2.03
N ARG A 51 -5.66 10.01 -1.55
CA ARG A 51 -6.53 10.18 -0.39
C ARG A 51 -5.74 10.39 0.91
N LEU A 52 -4.68 9.61 1.12
CA LEU A 52 -3.86 9.68 2.33
C LEU A 52 -2.70 10.68 2.24
N ARG A 53 -2.45 11.24 1.04
CA ARG A 53 -1.27 12.08 0.74
C ARG A 53 0.05 11.37 1.09
N ILE A 54 0.15 10.12 0.66
CA ILE A 54 1.31 9.26 0.83
C ILE A 54 1.94 8.90 -0.53
N PRO A 55 3.21 8.47 -0.57
CA PRO A 55 3.82 8.00 -1.82
C PRO A 55 3.07 6.80 -2.40
N LEU A 56 3.04 6.70 -3.74
CA LEU A 56 2.43 5.55 -4.43
C LEU A 56 3.04 4.21 -3.98
N GLY A 57 4.35 4.20 -3.72
CA GLY A 57 5.05 3.02 -3.20
C GLY A 57 4.50 2.54 -1.86
N GLU A 58 4.20 3.46 -0.94
CA GLU A 58 3.59 3.13 0.35
C GLU A 58 2.18 2.54 0.15
N ALA A 59 1.37 3.17 -0.70
CA ALA A 59 0.03 2.69 -1.03
C ALA A 59 0.03 1.29 -1.68
N LEU A 60 1.01 1.01 -2.55
CA LEU A 60 1.19 -0.31 -3.17
C LEU A 60 1.45 -1.39 -2.12
N VAL A 61 2.41 -1.16 -1.23
CA VAL A 61 2.78 -2.12 -0.17
C VAL A 61 1.62 -2.32 0.81
N ILE A 62 0.95 -1.25 1.24
CA ILE A 62 -0.23 -1.33 2.13
C ILE A 62 -1.30 -2.23 1.51
N LEU A 63 -1.71 -1.97 0.26
CA LEU A 63 -2.79 -2.72 -0.37
C LEU A 63 -2.38 -4.15 -0.71
N TYR A 64 -1.11 -4.37 -1.08
CA TYR A 64 -0.57 -5.70 -1.30
C TYR A 64 -0.68 -6.55 -0.02
N GLU A 65 -0.25 -6.03 1.12
CA GLU A 65 -0.24 -6.76 2.39
C GLU A 65 -1.60 -6.88 3.09
N LEU A 66 -2.62 -6.16 2.61
CA LEU A 66 -3.99 -6.26 3.14
C LEU A 66 -4.89 -7.16 2.27
N LYS A 67 -4.48 -7.44 1.02
CA LYS A 67 -5.25 -8.24 0.06
C LYS A 67 -4.68 -9.66 -0.16
N ASN A 68 -3.48 -9.94 0.34
CA ASN A 68 -2.82 -11.25 0.34
C ASN A 68 -2.58 -11.72 1.78
#